data_AF-A0A1A9N6U0-F1
#
_entry.id   AF-A0A1A9N6U0-F1
#
_cell.length_a   1.000
_cell.length_b   1.000
_cell.length_c   1.000
_cell.angle_alpha   90.00
_cell.angle_beta   90.00
_cell.angle_gamma   90.00
#
_symmetry.space_group_name_H-M   'P 1'
#
loop_
_entity.id
_entity.type
_entity.pdbx_description
1 polymer ?
#
loop_
_entity_poly.entity_id
_entity_poly.type
_entity_poly.pdbx_seq_one_letter_code
_entity_poly.pdbx_strand_id
1 'polypeptide(L)'
;MGHDRWTRPGVFHLLVGLDAAAALAYVYVIGSLIRGRSRGPFRASVTLFFVSFIGLALSLFPDFIPGKLGIVEAASDSSTLVFMLIGIGLIFPVMIGYNLYQYYVFSEGYRP
;
A
#
# COMPACT_ATOMS: atom_id res chain seq x y z
N MET A 1 -3.96 -24.41 -14.74
CA MET A 1 -2.70 -23.81 -15.26
C MET A 1 -2.30 -22.52 -14.52
N GLY A 2 -2.74 -22.27 -13.28
CA GLY A 2 -2.37 -21.04 -12.52
C GLY A 2 -2.17 -21.25 -11.01
N HIS A 3 -2.64 -22.37 -10.45
CA HIS A 3 -2.48 -22.71 -9.03
C HIS A 3 -1.02 -23.05 -8.68
N ASP A 4 -0.26 -23.58 -9.65
CA ASP A 4 1.09 -24.09 -9.41
C ASP A 4 2.12 -22.98 -9.15
N ARG A 5 1.78 -21.71 -9.41
CA ARG A 5 2.68 -20.58 -9.19
C ARG A 5 2.92 -20.32 -7.71
N TRP A 6 1.85 -20.36 -6.92
CA TRP A 6 1.87 -20.11 -5.48
C TRP A 6 2.56 -21.24 -4.71
N THR A 7 2.55 -22.46 -5.27
CA THR A 7 3.17 -23.65 -4.68
C THR A 7 4.59 -23.91 -5.18
N ARG A 8 5.14 -23.10 -6.11
CA ARG A 8 6.55 -23.23 -6.51
C ARG A 8 7.47 -22.87 -5.36
N PRO A 9 8.51 -23.66 -5.06
CA PRO A 9 9.38 -23.44 -3.91
C PRO A 9 9.89 -22.00 -3.79
N GLY A 10 10.41 -21.41 -4.87
CA GLY A 10 10.94 -20.04 -4.84
C GLY A 10 9.88 -18.94 -4.57
N VAL A 11 8.70 -19.06 -5.17
CA VAL A 11 7.60 -18.08 -5.00
C VAL A 11 6.93 -18.28 -3.64
N PHE A 12 6.75 -19.53 -3.23
CA PHE A 12 6.16 -19.89 -1.94
C PHE A 12 6.99 -19.35 -0.77
N HIS A 13 8.32 -19.47 -0.80
CA HIS A 13 9.17 -18.91 0.25
C HIS A 13 9.14 -17.38 0.31
N LEU A 14 9.05 -16.71 -0.85
CA LEU A 14 8.88 -15.26 -0.94
C LEU A 14 7.54 -14.83 -0.33
N LEU A 15 6.44 -15.49 -0.71
CA LEU A 15 5.10 -15.23 -0.20
C LEU A 15 4.99 -15.48 1.31
N VAL A 16 5.58 -16.57 1.80
CA VAL A 16 5.62 -16.90 3.24
C VAL A 16 6.44 -15.86 4.01
N GLY A 17 7.58 -15.40 3.47
CA GLY A 17 8.36 -14.32 4.06
C GLY A 17 7.58 -13.00 4.10
N LEU A 18 6.78 -12.75 3.07
CA LEU A 18 5.92 -11.59 2.95
C LEU A 18 4.76 -11.59 3.95
N ASP A 19 4.07 -12.72 4.04
CA ASP A 19 2.99 -12.93 5.01
C ASP A 19 3.53 -12.90 6.44
N ALA A 20 4.74 -13.42 6.67
CA ALA A 20 5.40 -13.30 7.96
C ALA A 20 5.74 -11.84 8.31
N ALA A 21 6.22 -11.04 7.35
CA ALA A 21 6.46 -9.62 7.54
C ALA A 21 5.15 -8.84 7.78
N ALA A 22 4.08 -9.18 7.04
CA ALA A 22 2.76 -8.61 7.23
C ALA A 22 2.16 -8.97 8.60
N ALA A 23 2.32 -10.21 9.04
CA ALA A 23 1.91 -10.68 10.36
C ALA A 23 2.70 -9.99 11.48
N LEU A 24 4.01 -9.81 11.34
CA LEU A 24 4.84 -9.07 12.29
C LEU A 24 4.42 -7.61 12.40
N ALA A 25 4.14 -6.95 11.27
CA ALA A 25 3.68 -5.58 11.26
C ALA A 25 2.25 -5.46 11.83
N TYR A 26 1.37 -6.43 11.59
CA TYR A 26 0.05 -6.51 12.22
C TYR A 26 0.15 -6.69 13.75
N VAL A 27 1.05 -7.55 14.23
CA VAL A 27 1.32 -7.74 15.67
C VAL A 27 1.89 -6.45 16.29
N TYR A 28 2.76 -5.74 15.60
CA TYR A 28 3.29 -4.44 16.05
C TYR A 28 2.17 -3.38 16.16
N VAL A 29 1.27 -3.35 15.19
CA VAL A 29 0.10 -2.45 15.16
C VAL A 29 -0.84 -2.73 16.34
N ILE A 30 -1.22 -3.99 16.56
CA ILE A 30 -2.04 -4.42 17.71
C ILE A 30 -1.32 -4.11 19.02
N GLY A 31 -0.01 -4.36 19.07
CA GLY A 31 0.83 -4.00 20.20
C GLY A 31 0.75 -2.51 20.51
N SER A 32 0.72 -1.64 19.51
CA SER A 32 0.61 -0.18 19.70
C SER A 32 -0.80 0.28 20.12
N LEU A 33 -1.84 -0.43 19.65
CA LEU A 33 -3.25 -0.19 20.00
C LEU A 33 -3.51 -0.47 21.48
N ILE A 34 -3.01 -1.60 21.99
CA ILE A 34 -3.23 -2.05 23.38
C ILE A 34 -2.55 -1.11 24.39
N ARG A 35 -1.47 -0.40 23.99
CA ARG A 35 -0.81 0.59 24.87
C ARG A 35 -1.58 1.91 25.04
N GLY A 36 -2.78 2.05 24.46
CA GLY A 36 -3.77 3.04 24.90
C GLY A 36 -3.41 4.51 24.67
N ARG A 37 -2.57 4.83 23.67
CA ARG A 37 -2.29 6.24 23.34
C ARG A 37 -3.50 6.84 22.59
N SER A 38 -3.97 8.03 22.96
CA SER A 38 -5.17 8.67 22.35
C SER A 38 -5.07 8.87 20.82
N ARG A 39 -3.86 9.02 20.27
CA ARG A 39 -3.57 9.07 18.82
C ARG A 39 -3.16 7.72 18.23
N GLY A 40 -3.14 6.68 19.05
CA GLY A 40 -2.69 5.32 18.73
C GLY A 40 -3.59 4.59 17.74
N PRO A 41 -4.93 4.58 17.91
CA PRO A 41 -5.83 3.84 17.03
C PRO A 41 -5.81 4.30 15.57
N PHE A 42 -5.82 5.60 15.33
CA PHE A 42 -5.75 6.15 13.97
C PHE A 42 -4.44 5.78 13.26
N ARG A 43 -3.30 5.97 13.92
CA ARG A 43 -1.98 5.62 13.36
C ARG A 43 -1.85 4.12 13.11
N ALA A 44 -2.40 3.31 14.02
CA ALA A 44 -2.44 1.86 13.89
C ALA A 44 -3.24 1.40 12.66
N SER A 45 -4.43 1.95 12.45
CA SER A 45 -5.25 1.65 11.26
C SER A 45 -4.56 2.06 9.96
N VAL A 46 -3.90 3.22 9.92
CA VAL A 46 -3.13 3.68 8.76
C VAL A 46 -1.97 2.70 8.47
N THR A 47 -1.18 2.33 9.49
CA THR A 47 -0.09 1.37 9.32
C THR A 47 -0.59 0.01 8.84
N LEU A 48 -1.69 -0.50 9.39
CA LEU A 48 -2.30 -1.75 8.95
C LEU A 48 -2.67 -1.69 7.47
N PHE A 49 -3.35 -0.61 7.05
CA PHE A 49 -3.73 -0.41 5.66
C PHE A 49 -2.52 -0.44 4.72
N PHE A 50 -1.45 0.29 5.05
CA PHE A 50 -0.21 0.28 4.25
C PHE A 50 0.43 -1.10 4.16
N VAL A 51 0.54 -1.81 5.28
CA VAL A 51 1.13 -3.15 5.33
C VAL A 51 0.33 -4.12 4.47
N SER A 52 -1.00 -4.12 4.58
CA SER A 52 -1.87 -4.99 3.77
C SER A 52 -1.72 -4.69 2.28
N PHE A 53 -1.65 -3.40 1.89
CA PHE A 53 -1.51 -3.03 0.49
C PHE A 53 -0.14 -3.39 -0.09
N ILE A 54 0.94 -3.23 0.69
CA ILE A 54 2.28 -3.67 0.31
C ILE A 54 2.35 -5.21 0.19
N GLY A 55 1.72 -5.90 1.14
CA GLY A 55 1.55 -7.36 1.12
C GLY A 55 0.91 -7.84 -0.19
N LEU A 56 -0.20 -7.19 -0.57
CA LEU A 56 -0.90 -7.47 -1.81
C LEU A 56 -0.03 -7.18 -3.05
N ALA A 57 0.64 -6.03 -3.09
CA ALA A 57 1.44 -5.62 -4.24
C ALA A 57 2.60 -6.60 -4.53
N LEU A 58 3.33 -7.01 -3.48
CA LEU A 58 4.44 -7.95 -3.62
C LEU A 58 3.98 -9.38 -3.90
N SER A 59 2.76 -9.75 -3.50
CA SER A 59 2.14 -11.04 -3.82
C SER A 59 1.81 -11.19 -5.31
N LEU A 60 1.43 -10.08 -5.97
CA LEU A 60 1.13 -10.05 -7.39
C LEU A 60 2.39 -9.95 -8.25
N PHE A 61 3.36 -9.13 -7.83
CA PHE A 61 4.61 -8.90 -8.55
C PHE A 61 5.35 -10.22 -8.88
N PRO A 62 5.96 -10.38 -10.08
CA PRO A 62 6.05 -9.45 -11.22
C PRO A 62 4.84 -9.45 -12.17
N ASP A 63 3.78 -10.19 -11.86
CA ASP A 63 2.60 -10.28 -12.72
C ASP A 63 1.56 -9.23 -12.31
N PHE A 64 0.79 -8.75 -13.27
CA PHE A 64 -0.43 -8.00 -12.98
C PHE A 64 -1.58 -8.95 -12.65
N ILE A 65 -1.65 -10.09 -13.38
CA ILE A 65 -2.54 -11.21 -13.10
C ILE A 65 -1.69 -12.49 -13.05
N PRO A 66 -1.57 -13.15 -11.88
CA PRO A 66 -0.69 -14.31 -11.70
C PRO A 66 -0.92 -15.41 -12.74
N GLY A 67 0.14 -15.75 -13.47
CA GLY A 67 0.11 -16.81 -14.49
C GLY A 67 -0.72 -16.48 -15.74
N LYS A 68 -1.08 -15.20 -15.93
CA LYS A 68 -1.90 -14.74 -17.05
C LYS A 68 -1.33 -13.53 -17.75
N LEU A 69 -0.91 -12.50 -17.00
CA LEU A 69 -0.48 -11.23 -17.59
C LEU A 69 0.65 -10.61 -16.76
N GLY A 70 1.82 -10.43 -17.36
CA GLY A 70 2.98 -9.79 -16.75
C GLY A 70 2.83 -8.27 -16.67
N ILE A 71 3.54 -7.59 -15.75
CA ILE A 71 3.51 -6.11 -15.65
C ILE A 71 3.97 -5.42 -16.94
N VAL A 72 5.01 -5.96 -17.58
CA VAL A 72 5.56 -5.39 -18.83
C VAL A 72 4.59 -5.56 -20.00
N GLU A 73 3.87 -6.67 -20.03
CA GLU A 73 2.87 -6.97 -21.07
C GLU A 73 1.54 -6.24 -20.82
N ALA A 74 1.21 -5.99 -19.55
CA ALA A 74 0.08 -5.16 -19.15
C ALA A 74 0.35 -3.65 -19.36
N ALA A 75 1.60 -3.26 -19.61
CA ALA A 75 1.97 -1.86 -19.75
C ALA A 75 1.38 -1.29 -21.04
N SER A 76 0.75 -0.12 -20.93
CA SER A 76 0.31 0.66 -22.09
C SER A 76 1.51 1.24 -22.85
N ASP A 77 1.27 1.78 -24.05
CA ASP A 77 2.28 2.49 -24.82
C ASP A 77 2.99 3.57 -23.99
N SER A 78 4.29 3.74 -24.26
CA SER A 78 5.15 4.63 -23.48
C SER A 78 4.66 6.09 -23.46
N SER A 79 4.07 6.57 -24.56
CA SER A 79 3.48 7.91 -24.62
C SER A 79 2.29 8.08 -23.65
N THR A 80 1.43 7.07 -23.55
CA THR A 80 0.29 7.04 -22.61
C THR A 80 0.79 6.99 -21.16
N LEU A 81 1.80 6.18 -20.86
CA LEU A 81 2.41 6.11 -19.52
C LEU A 81 3.02 7.46 -19.10
N VAL A 82 3.74 8.13 -20.00
CA VAL A 82 4.32 9.45 -19.74
C VAL A 82 3.22 10.50 -19.52
N PHE A 83 2.17 10.49 -20.33
CA PHE A 83 1.01 11.37 -20.14
C PHE A 83 0.35 11.16 -18.76
N MET A 84 0.09 9.92 -18.37
CA MET A 84 -0.47 9.58 -17.06
C MET A 84 0.46 10.00 -15.92
N LEU A 85 1.78 9.82 -16.07
CA LEU A 85 2.77 10.22 -15.08
C LEU A 85 2.76 11.73 -14.85
N ILE A 86 2.66 12.53 -15.93
CA ILE A 86 2.54 13.99 -15.83
C ILE A 86 1.22 14.36 -15.14
N GLY A 87 0.11 13.74 -15.54
CA GLY A 87 -1.21 13.98 -14.96
C GLY A 87 -1.25 13.68 -13.45
N ILE A 88 -0.83 12.49 -13.05
CA ILE A 88 -0.74 12.09 -11.64
C ILE A 88 0.28 12.96 -10.90
N GLY A 89 1.43 13.24 -11.50
CA GLY A 89 2.47 14.09 -10.92
C GLY A 89 2.01 15.51 -10.62
N LEU A 90 1.05 16.04 -11.38
CA LEU A 90 0.45 17.35 -11.13
C LEU A 90 -0.70 17.29 -10.11
N ILE A 91 -1.58 16.29 -10.22
CA ILE A 91 -2.79 16.19 -9.39
C ILE A 91 -2.45 15.74 -7.96
N PHE A 92 -1.49 14.83 -7.81
CA PHE A 92 -1.15 14.21 -6.52
C PHE A 92 -0.63 15.23 -5.48
N PRO A 93 0.27 16.19 -5.82
CA PRO A 93 0.65 17.26 -4.90
C PRO A 93 -0.52 18.14 -4.46
N VAL A 94 -1.44 18.47 -5.37
CA VAL A 94 -2.63 19.27 -5.04
C VAL A 94 -3.53 18.52 -4.06
N MET A 95 -3.74 17.23 -4.29
CA MET A 95 -4.54 16.38 -3.39
C MET A 95 -3.94 16.33 -1.99
N ILE A 96 -2.62 16.14 -1.86
CA ILE A 96 -1.93 16.13 -0.57
C ILE A 96 -2.00 17.52 0.08
N GLY A 97 -1.73 18.58 -0.68
CA GLY A 97 -1.79 19.96 -0.18
C GLY A 97 -3.16 20.33 0.38
N TYR A 98 -4.23 19.92 -0.32
CA TYR A 98 -5.60 20.14 0.14
C TYR A 98 -5.91 19.37 1.45
N ASN A 99 -5.55 18.08 1.53
CA ASN A 99 -5.77 17.29 2.75
C ASN A 99 -4.97 17.85 3.95
N LEU A 100 -3.73 18.29 3.72
CA LEU A 100 -2.89 18.94 4.75
C LEU A 100 -3.48 20.28 5.20
N TYR A 101 -3.95 21.10 4.25
CA TYR A 101 -4.60 22.36 4.54
C TYR A 101 -5.88 22.15 5.35
N GLN A 102 -6.72 21.17 4.98
CA GLN A 102 -7.89 20.81 5.77
C GLN A 102 -7.49 20.43 7.20
N TYR A 103 -6.49 19.57 7.40
CA TYR A 103 -6.02 19.20 8.73
C TYR A 103 -5.54 20.42 9.54
N TYR A 104 -4.81 21.33 8.89
CA TYR A 104 -4.34 22.57 9.52
C TYR A 104 -5.51 23.46 9.95
N VAL A 105 -6.45 23.75 9.04
CA VAL A 105 -7.61 24.61 9.33
C VAL A 105 -8.49 24.05 10.44
N PHE A 106 -8.78 22.74 10.41
CA PHE A 106 -9.59 22.10 11.47
C PHE A 106 -8.85 21.99 12.81
N SER A 107 -7.52 21.94 12.81
CA SER A 107 -6.73 22.00 14.04
C SER A 107 -6.69 23.41 14.64
N GLU A 108 -6.66 24.45 13.81
CA GLU A 108 -6.55 25.84 14.26
C GLU A 108 -7.88 26.35 14.87
N GLY A 109 -9.02 25.83 14.42
CA GLY A 109 -10.35 26.19 14.92
C GLY A 109 -10.68 25.75 16.37
N TYR A 110 -9.75 25.07 17.07
CA TYR A 110 -9.91 24.61 18.45
C TYR A 110 -9.11 25.45 19.47
N ARG A 111 -8.76 26.69 19.12
CA ARG A 111 -8.18 27.66 20.07
C ARG A 111 -9.33 28.51 20.63
N PRO A 112 -9.67 28.40 21.94
CA PRO A 112 -10.66 29.29 22.54
C PRO A 112 -10.21 30.75 22.53
#